data_AF-A0A1X0B2H6-F1
#
_entry.id   AF-A0A1X0B2H6-F1
#
_cell.length_a   1.000
_cell.length_b   1.000
_cell.length_c   1.000
_cell.angle_alpha   90.00
_cell.angle_beta   90.00
_cell.angle_gamma   90.00
#
_symmetry.space_group_name_H-M   'P 1'
#
loop_
_entity.id
_entity.type
_entity.pdbx_description
1 polymer ?
#
loop_
_entity_poly.entity_id
_entity_poly.type
_entity_poly.pdbx_seq_one_letter_code
_entity_poly.pdbx_strand_id
1 'polypeptide(L)'
;MIELLSDMPDGVFGIRVTGKVSGDDLRQFRPKIDELSKTSEIRIVEVIEDYEGFGPGGLVEDLKLGMGMLAHHHAAFKRIAVVSDKEWVALAMHAFAWMIPGELKVFGLEDLDAATQWAAG
;
A
#
# COMPACT_ATOMS: atom_id res chain seq x y z
N MET A 1 -3.10 8.44 9.20
CA MET A 1 -2.51 9.45 8.32
C MET A 1 -1.67 8.73 7.28
N ILE A 2 -1.65 9.23 6.04
CA ILE A 2 -0.81 8.73 4.96
C ILE A 2 0.23 9.81 4.63
N GLU A 3 1.51 9.42 4.69
CA GLU A 3 2.65 10.28 4.35
C GLU A 3 3.38 9.71 3.13
N LEU A 4 3.93 10.57 2.27
CA LEU A 4 4.73 10.13 1.13
C LEU A 4 6.19 9.97 1.52
N LEU A 5 6.80 8.86 1.11
CA LEU A 5 8.22 8.65 1.24
C LEU A 5 8.93 9.27 0.03
N SER A 6 9.87 10.18 0.30
CA SER A 6 10.63 10.90 -0.74
C SER A 6 11.83 10.12 -1.27
N ASP A 7 12.28 9.11 -0.55
CA ASP A 7 13.47 8.31 -0.88
C ASP A 7 13.05 6.98 -1.51
N MET A 8 12.57 7.06 -2.76
CA MET A 8 12.10 5.91 -3.52
C MET A 8 12.75 5.90 -4.92
N PRO A 9 13.09 4.71 -5.44
CA PRO A 9 13.56 4.57 -6.82
C PRO A 9 12.53 5.11 -7.83
N ASP A 10 13.01 5.48 -9.01
CA ASP A 10 12.15 5.95 -10.09
C ASP A 10 11.04 4.94 -10.41
N GLY A 11 9.79 5.42 -10.41
CA GLY A 11 8.62 4.58 -10.67
C GLY A 11 8.16 3.73 -9.48
N VAL A 12 8.80 3.85 -8.31
CA VAL A 12 8.32 3.28 -7.05
C VAL A 12 7.67 4.37 -6.21
N PHE A 13 6.48 4.06 -5.72
CA PHE A 13 5.71 4.98 -4.90
C PHE A 13 5.71 4.52 -3.44
N GLY A 14 6.40 5.26 -2.59
CA GLY A 14 6.49 4.94 -1.16
C GLY A 14 5.47 5.71 -0.34
N ILE A 15 4.76 5.00 0.53
CA ILE A 15 3.89 5.60 1.54
C ILE A 15 4.22 5.06 2.93
N ARG A 16 4.10 5.92 3.92
CA ARG A 16 4.08 5.55 5.33
C ARG A 16 2.67 5.77 5.87
N VAL A 17 2.20 4.79 6.61
CA VAL A 17 0.90 4.77 7.24
C VAL A 17 1.08 4.71 8.76
N THR A 18 0.56 5.72 9.46
CA THR A 18 0.61 5.84 10.92
C THR A 18 -0.76 6.14 11.51
N GLY A 19 -1.01 5.64 12.72
CA GLY A 19 -2.26 5.81 13.45
C GLY A 19 -3.46 5.23 12.71
N LYS A 20 -4.53 6.02 12.61
CA LYS A 20 -5.74 5.66 11.84
C LYS A 20 -5.71 6.27 10.46
N VAL A 21 -5.93 5.46 9.42
CA VAL A 21 -6.23 5.95 8.07
C VAL A 21 -7.71 6.25 8.01
N SER A 22 -8.05 7.45 7.60
CA SER A 22 -9.43 7.85 7.34
C SER A 22 -9.77 7.66 5.87
N GLY A 23 -11.07 7.56 5.57
CA GLY A 23 -11.53 7.58 4.18
C GLY A 23 -11.17 8.89 3.44
N ASP A 24 -10.92 9.99 4.16
CA ASP A 24 -10.43 11.24 3.57
C ASP A 24 -8.96 11.15 3.14
N ASP A 25 -8.10 10.51 3.94
CA ASP A 25 -6.71 10.25 3.57
C ASP A 25 -6.65 9.46 2.24
N LEU A 26 -7.46 8.41 2.13
CA LEU A 26 -7.58 7.61 0.90
C LEU A 26 -8.10 8.44 -0.29
N ARG A 27 -9.09 9.32 -0.07
CA ARG A 27 -9.64 10.18 -1.13
C ARG A 27 -8.62 11.19 -1.62
N GLN A 28 -7.84 11.79 -0.73
CA GLN A 28 -6.76 12.72 -1.08
C GLN A 28 -5.63 12.03 -1.82
N PHE A 29 -5.44 10.74 -1.58
CA PHE A 29 -4.41 9.93 -2.21
C PHE A 29 -4.76 9.48 -3.64
N ARG A 30 -6.04 9.24 -3.93
CA ARG A 30 -6.53 8.74 -5.24
C ARG A 30 -6.01 9.51 -6.47
N PRO A 31 -6.04 10.85 -6.53
CA PRO A 31 -5.55 11.58 -7.70
C PRO A 31 -4.09 11.29 -8.03
N LYS A 32 -3.28 10.94 -7.03
CA LYS A 32 -1.87 10.63 -7.24
C LYS A 32 -1.67 9.26 -7.90
N ILE A 33 -2.45 8.27 -7.48
CA ILE A 33 -2.48 6.96 -8.13
C ILE A 33 -3.03 7.07 -9.56
N ASP A 34 -4.06 7.88 -9.77
CA ASP A 34 -4.60 8.16 -11.10
C ASP A 34 -3.52 8.75 -12.03
N GLU A 35 -2.73 9.71 -11.55
CA GLU A 35 -1.63 10.31 -12.31
C GLU A 35 -0.56 9.28 -12.68
N LEU A 36 -0.14 8.44 -11.73
CA LEU A 36 0.87 7.41 -11.95
C LEU A 36 0.40 6.33 -12.93
N SER A 37 -0.87 5.91 -12.82
CA SER A 37 -1.46 4.89 -13.70
C SER A 37 -1.48 5.29 -15.18
N LYS A 38 -1.41 6.59 -15.50
CA LYS A 38 -1.46 7.11 -16.87
C LYS A 38 -0.10 7.07 -17.57
N THR A 39 1.00 7.02 -16.82
CA THR A 39 2.34 7.22 -17.36
C THR A 39 3.22 5.97 -17.27
N SER A 40 2.92 5.04 -16.35
CA SER A 40 3.76 3.87 -16.10
C SER A 40 3.04 2.77 -15.30
N GLU A 41 3.73 1.65 -15.10
CA GLU A 41 3.35 0.61 -14.13
C GLU A 41 3.43 1.17 -12.71
N ILE A 42 2.43 0.90 -11.89
CA ILE A 42 2.37 1.28 -10.49
C ILE A 42 3.12 0.22 -9.65
N ARG A 43 4.17 0.67 -8.96
CA ARG A 43 4.90 -0.08 -7.93
C ARG A 43 4.75 0.65 -6.60
N ILE A 44 4.40 -0.04 -5.53
CA ILE A 44 4.17 0.57 -4.21
C ILE A 44 5.03 -0.07 -3.14
N VAL A 45 5.54 0.76 -2.24
CA VAL A 45 6.07 0.36 -0.93
C VAL A 45 5.21 1.02 0.15
N GLU A 46 4.47 0.23 0.92
CA GLU A 46 3.62 0.68 2.00
C GLU A 46 4.23 0.29 3.35
N VAL A 47 4.61 1.28 4.16
CA VAL A 47 5.21 1.08 5.47
C VAL A 47 4.17 1.29 6.56
N ILE A 48 3.95 0.28 7.40
CA ILE A 48 2.94 0.26 8.46
C ILE A 48 3.64 0.06 9.81
N GLU A 49 3.91 1.16 10.53
CA GLU A 49 4.66 1.16 11.80
C GLU A 49 3.74 1.10 13.03
N ASP A 50 2.80 2.03 13.11
CA ASP A 50 1.94 2.21 14.29
C ASP A 50 0.47 2.31 13.88
N TYR A 51 -0.01 1.25 13.24
CA TYR A 51 -1.39 1.19 12.81
C TYR A 51 -2.26 0.60 13.92
N GLU A 52 -2.94 1.48 14.64
CA GLU A 52 -3.81 1.16 15.79
C GLU A 52 -5.20 0.65 15.37
N GLY A 53 -5.41 0.44 14.07
CA GLY A 53 -6.68 -0.02 13.52
C GLY A 53 -7.40 1.06 12.71
N PHE A 54 -8.57 0.65 12.27
CA PHE A 54 -9.37 1.33 11.26
C PHE A 54 -10.42 2.21 11.97
N GLY A 55 -10.78 3.34 11.38
CA GLY A 55 -11.79 4.26 11.96
C GLY A 55 -13.18 3.61 12.11
N PRO A 56 -14.24 4.40 12.34
CA PRO A 56 -15.61 3.90 12.28
C PRO A 56 -15.85 3.20 10.91
N GLY A 57 -16.05 1.88 10.91
CA GLY A 57 -16.11 1.03 9.69
C GLY A 57 -15.17 -0.19 9.73
N GLY A 58 -14.05 -0.10 10.46
CA GLY A 58 -13.15 -1.25 10.69
C GLY A 58 -12.29 -1.67 9.47
N LEU A 59 -11.41 -2.67 9.67
CA LEU A 59 -10.46 -3.24 8.68
C LEU A 59 -11.10 -3.55 7.34
N VAL A 60 -12.30 -4.11 7.39
CA VAL A 60 -13.00 -4.60 6.20
C VAL A 60 -13.43 -3.46 5.28
N GLU A 61 -13.86 -2.33 5.84
CA GLU A 61 -14.37 -1.22 5.03
C GLU A 61 -13.24 -0.43 4.38
N ASP A 62 -12.14 -0.24 5.11
CA ASP A 62 -10.93 0.40 4.58
C ASP A 62 -10.20 -0.49 3.57
N LEU A 63 -10.13 -1.81 3.80
CA LEU A 63 -9.66 -2.74 2.77
C LEU A 63 -10.57 -2.68 1.55
N LYS A 64 -11.90 -2.65 1.69
CA LYS A 64 -12.81 -2.52 0.53
C LYS A 64 -12.57 -1.24 -0.26
N LEU A 65 -12.33 -0.12 0.42
CA LEU A 65 -12.02 1.15 -0.23
C LEU A 65 -10.67 1.12 -0.95
N GLY A 66 -9.64 0.55 -0.31
CA GLY A 66 -8.32 0.33 -0.92
C GLY A 66 -8.42 -0.62 -2.13
N MET A 67 -9.09 -1.76 -1.97
CA MET A 67 -9.35 -2.74 -3.03
C MET A 67 -10.15 -2.13 -4.19
N GLY A 68 -11.13 -1.27 -3.92
CA GLY A 68 -11.88 -0.57 -4.97
C GLY A 68 -10.98 0.32 -5.82
N MET A 69 -10.01 0.99 -5.20
CA MET A 69 -8.99 1.75 -5.93
C MET A 69 -8.07 0.82 -6.74
N LEU A 70 -7.58 -0.26 -6.13
CA LEU A 70 -6.73 -1.23 -6.82
C LEU A 70 -7.43 -1.86 -8.04
N ALA A 71 -8.72 -2.20 -7.91
CA ALA A 71 -9.52 -2.78 -8.98
C ALA A 71 -9.71 -1.81 -10.16
N HIS A 72 -9.81 -0.50 -9.91
CA HIS A 72 -9.95 0.51 -10.96
C HIS A 72 -8.68 0.64 -11.83
N HIS A 73 -7.49 0.33 -11.28
CA HIS A 73 -6.22 0.37 -12.03
C HIS A 73 -5.53 -1.00 -12.06
N HIS A 74 -6.32 -2.09 -12.02
CA HIS A 74 -5.82 -3.46 -11.87
C HIS A 74 -4.70 -3.83 -12.87
N ALA A 75 -4.75 -3.31 -14.10
CA ALA A 75 -3.74 -3.59 -15.12
C ALA A 75 -2.41 -2.83 -14.94
N ALA A 76 -2.40 -1.76 -14.13
CA ALA A 76 -1.21 -0.94 -13.91
C ALA A 76 -0.39 -1.40 -12.71
N PHE A 77 -1.00 -2.06 -11.72
CA PHE A 77 -0.29 -2.54 -10.52
C PHE A 77 0.63 -3.71 -10.84
N LYS A 78 1.92 -3.52 -10.58
CA LYS A 78 2.97 -4.51 -10.87
C LYS A 78 3.49 -5.19 -9.61
N ARG A 79 3.92 -4.40 -8.62
CA ARG A 79 4.48 -4.87 -7.34
C ARG A 79 4.01 -4.02 -6.18
N ILE A 80 3.62 -4.66 -5.09
CA ILE A 80 3.21 -4.02 -3.85
C ILE A 80 4.01 -4.66 -2.71
N ALA A 81 4.89 -3.89 -2.09
CA ALA A 81 5.65 -4.28 -0.91
C ALA A 81 4.98 -3.69 0.33
N VAL A 82 4.58 -4.54 1.27
CA VAL A 82 4.05 -4.10 2.58
C VAL A 82 5.14 -4.33 3.62
N VAL A 83 5.51 -3.29 4.36
CA VAL A 83 6.62 -3.31 5.32
C VAL A 83 6.04 -3.09 6.72
N SER A 84 6.02 -4.14 7.55
CA SER A 84 5.44 -4.07 8.90
C SER A 84 5.90 -5.21 9.80
N ASP A 85 6.10 -4.91 11.09
CA ASP A 85 6.38 -5.92 12.13
C ASP A 85 5.11 -6.37 12.87
N LYS A 86 3.92 -5.96 12.40
CA LYS A 86 2.65 -6.31 13.05
C LYS A 86 2.13 -7.65 12.52
N GLU A 87 1.96 -8.62 13.41
CA GLU A 87 1.48 -9.98 13.04
C GLU A 87 0.13 -9.97 12.29
N TRP A 88 -0.79 -9.08 12.69
CA TRP A 88 -2.10 -8.98 12.05
C TRP A 88 -2.04 -8.47 10.60
N VAL A 89 -1.00 -7.70 10.23
CA VAL A 89 -0.79 -7.22 8.85
C VAL A 89 -0.50 -8.41 7.94
N ALA A 90 0.41 -9.29 8.36
CA ALA A 90 0.71 -10.51 7.60
C ALA A 90 -0.53 -11.40 7.43
N LEU A 91 -1.34 -11.54 8.50
CA LEU A 91 -2.60 -12.30 8.44
C LEU A 91 -3.62 -11.68 7.48
N ALA A 92 -3.79 -10.35 7.53
CA ALA A 92 -4.66 -9.63 6.61
C ALA A 92 -4.17 -9.80 5.17
N MET A 93 -2.89 -9.58 4.90
CA MET A 93 -2.34 -9.76 3.56
C MET A 93 -2.52 -11.19 3.06
N HIS A 94 -2.32 -12.20 3.91
CA HIS A 94 -2.58 -13.59 3.51
C HIS A 94 -4.06 -13.86 3.17
N ALA A 95 -5.01 -13.28 3.91
CA ALA A 95 -6.43 -13.46 3.68
C ALA A 95 -6.94 -12.72 2.42
N PHE A 96 -6.34 -11.57 2.08
CA PHE A 96 -6.81 -10.68 1.03
C PHE A 96 -5.90 -10.64 -0.23
N ALA A 97 -4.74 -11.32 -0.22
CA ALA A 97 -3.75 -11.28 -1.32
C ALA A 97 -4.31 -11.70 -2.68
N TRP A 98 -5.22 -12.68 -2.72
CA TRP A 98 -5.82 -13.17 -3.97
C TRP A 98 -6.67 -12.13 -4.70
N MET A 99 -7.04 -11.03 -4.04
CA MET A 99 -7.77 -9.90 -4.63
C MET A 99 -6.84 -8.76 -5.06
N ILE A 100 -5.56 -8.82 -4.72
CA ILE A 100 -4.60 -7.76 -5.01
C ILE A 100 -4.04 -7.98 -6.41
N PRO A 101 -4.09 -6.96 -7.31
CA PRO A 101 -3.43 -7.03 -8.61
C PRO A 101 -1.92 -7.02 -8.49
N GLY A 102 -1.25 -7.75 -9.38
CA GLY A 102 0.21 -7.82 -9.43
C GLY A 102 0.81 -8.74 -8.36
N GLU A 103 2.09 -8.53 -8.06
CA GLU A 103 2.80 -9.30 -7.03
C GLU A 103 2.73 -8.56 -5.69
N LEU A 104 2.42 -9.29 -4.62
CA LEU A 104 2.43 -8.77 -3.24
C LEU A 104 3.51 -9.47 -2.44
N LYS A 105 4.27 -8.72 -1.66
CA LYS A 105 5.22 -9.28 -0.69
C LYS A 105 5.25 -8.47 0.61
N VAL A 106 5.33 -9.19 1.73
CA VAL A 106 5.43 -8.59 3.07
C VAL A 106 6.89 -8.67 3.55
N PHE A 107 7.36 -7.60 4.18
CA PHE A 107 8.70 -7.44 4.73
C PHE A 107 8.62 -6.91 6.17
N GLY A 108 9.64 -7.15 6.99
CA GLY A 108 9.78 -6.50 8.29
C GLY A 108 10.27 -5.06 8.15
N LEU A 109 10.11 -4.23 9.18
CA LEU A 109 10.57 -2.83 9.17
C LEU A 109 12.09 -2.72 8.97
N GLU A 110 12.85 -3.69 9.44
CA GLU A 110 14.31 -3.78 9.22
C GLU A 110 14.70 -4.04 7.75
N ASP A 111 13.76 -4.53 6.94
CA ASP A 111 13.96 -4.90 5.54
C ASP A 111 13.42 -3.83 4.55
N LEU A 112 13.19 -2.60 5.00
CA LEU A 112 12.63 -1.53 4.15
C LEU A 112 13.44 -1.32 2.86
N ASP A 113 14.77 -1.36 2.92
CA ASP A 113 15.63 -1.24 1.74
C ASP A 113 15.41 -2.41 0.77
N ALA A 114 15.32 -3.63 1.30
CA ALA A 114 15.07 -4.82 0.49
C ALA A 114 13.66 -4.79 -0.15
N ALA A 115 12.66 -4.31 0.59
CA ALA A 115 11.31 -4.08 0.10
C ALA A 115 11.29 -3.09 -1.08
N THR A 116 12.04 -2.00 -0.93
CA THR A 116 12.17 -0.94 -1.93
C THR A 116 12.83 -1.44 -3.21
N GLN A 117 13.95 -2.17 -3.08
CA GLN A 117 14.63 -2.77 -4.23
C GLN A 117 13.78 -3.84 -4.92
N TRP A 118 13.04 -4.65 -4.14
CA TRP A 118 12.13 -5.63 -4.70
C TRP A 118 10.97 -4.97 -5.46
N ALA A 119 10.40 -3.89 -4.93
CA ALA A 119 9.33 -3.16 -5.61
C ALA A 119 9.82 -2.55 -6.94
N ALA A 120 11.07 -2.09 -7.00
CA ALA A 120 11.68 -1.45 -8.18
C ALA A 120 11.98 -2.39 -9.35
N GLY A 121 12.23 -3.68 -9.07
CA GLY A 121 12.53 -4.68 -10.11
C GLY A 121 11.32 -5.11 -10.94
#